data_AF-A0AAD9YP14-F1
#
_entry.id   AF-A0AAD9YP14-F1
#
_cell.length_a   1.000
_cell.length_b   1.000
_cell.length_c   1.000
_cell.angle_alpha   90.00
_cell.angle_beta   90.00
_cell.angle_gamma   90.00
#
_symmetry.space_group_name_H-M   'P 1'
#
loop_
_entity.id
_entity.type
_entity.pdbx_description
1 polymer ?
#
loop_
_entity_poly.entity_id
_entity_poly.type
_entity_poly.pdbx_seq_one_letter_code
_entity_poly.pdbx_strand_id
1 'polypeptide(L)'
;MRTPPNMRLPTFNFLFPVILAQLFSLGRSCTPPPKSANETYPRFSYGEDVAPDHATAAYTMNHISLLVNDLKASLDFYTRILGMRVIHHIEATEWFGIVYLGYSHGGRNGSGW
;
A
#
# COMPACT_ATOMS: atom_id res chain seq x y z
N MET A 1 75.73 -26.00 18.37
CA MET A 1 74.57 -25.28 18.94
C MET A 1 73.76 -24.74 17.77
N ARG A 2 72.63 -25.37 17.41
CA ARG A 2 71.82 -25.03 16.22
C ARG A 2 70.45 -24.56 16.73
N THR A 3 70.07 -23.32 16.44
CA THR A 3 68.77 -22.74 16.83
C THR A 3 67.63 -23.37 16.01
N PRO A 4 66.43 -23.60 16.58
CA PRO A 4 65.31 -24.18 15.85
C PRO A 4 64.63 -23.14 14.92
N PRO A 5 63.94 -23.58 13.85
CA PRO A 5 63.29 -22.67 12.91
C PRO A 5 61.97 -22.11 13.46
N ASN A 6 61.72 -20.84 13.15
CA ASN A 6 60.51 -20.10 13.52
C ASN A 6 59.27 -20.68 12.81
N MET A 7 58.32 -21.18 13.58
CA MET A 7 57.00 -21.60 13.10
C MET A 7 56.02 -20.42 13.23
N ARG A 8 55.56 -19.86 12.10
CA ARG A 8 54.54 -18.80 12.09
C ARG A 8 53.15 -19.44 12.04
N LEU A 9 52.31 -19.18 13.05
CA LEU A 9 50.90 -19.55 13.01
C LEU A 9 50.12 -18.65 12.03
N PRO A 10 49.13 -19.20 11.29
CA PRO A 10 48.27 -18.39 10.42
C PRO A 10 47.29 -17.56 11.26
N THR A 11 47.16 -16.29 10.92
CA THR A 11 46.17 -15.36 11.49
C THR A 11 44.76 -15.78 11.07
N PHE A 12 43.97 -16.28 12.03
CA PHE A 12 42.57 -16.67 11.82
C PHE A 12 41.69 -15.43 11.69
N ASN A 13 41.12 -15.19 10.50
CA ASN A 13 40.32 -14.00 10.21
C ASN A 13 38.86 -14.21 10.63
N PHE A 14 38.50 -13.73 11.82
CA PHE A 14 37.16 -13.85 12.42
C PHE A 14 36.05 -13.05 11.71
N LEU A 15 36.37 -12.23 10.70
CA LEU A 15 35.36 -11.45 9.96
C LEU A 15 34.48 -12.31 9.04
N PHE A 16 35.01 -13.42 8.53
CA PHE A 16 34.30 -14.29 7.59
C PHE A 16 33.09 -15.04 8.21
N PRO A 17 33.18 -15.65 9.41
CA PRO A 17 32.03 -16.33 10.02
C PRO A 17 30.92 -15.37 10.48
N VAL A 18 31.25 -14.11 10.79
CA VAL A 18 30.25 -13.09 11.20
C VAL A 18 29.36 -12.72 10.01
N ILE A 19 29.95 -12.52 8.83
CA ILE A 19 29.19 -12.18 7.61
C ILE A 19 28.27 -13.35 7.20
N LEU A 20 28.72 -14.60 7.36
CA LEU A 20 27.89 -15.77 7.07
C LEU A 20 26.71 -15.91 8.05
N ALA A 21 26.89 -15.57 9.33
CA ALA A 21 25.82 -15.62 10.33
C ALA A 21 24.70 -14.58 10.09
N GLN A 22 25.01 -13.44 9.48
CA GLN A 22 24.03 -12.39 9.16
C GLN A 22 23.12 -12.76 7.98
N LEU A 23 23.58 -13.62 7.06
CA LEU A 23 22.78 -14.08 5.92
C LEU A 23 21.66 -15.05 6.32
N PHE A 24 21.81 -15.81 7.41
CA PHE A 24 20.79 -16.77 7.86
C PHE A 24 19.59 -16.15 8.60
N SER A 25 19.65 -14.87 8.98
CA SER A 25 18.60 -14.23 9.79
C SER A 25 17.41 -13.69 8.97
N LEU A 26 17.47 -13.73 7.64
CA LEU A 26 16.42 -13.20 6.75
C LEU A 26 15.25 -14.17 6.47
N GLY A 27 15.27 -15.40 7.01
CA GLY A 27 14.35 -16.47 6.60
C GLY A 27 13.03 -16.63 7.37
N ARG A 28 12.65 -15.72 8.28
CA ARG A 28 11.47 -15.93 9.17
C ARG A 28 10.28 -14.98 8.98
N SER A 29 10.26 -14.17 7.93
CA SER A 29 9.18 -13.18 7.76
C SER A 29 7.85 -13.72 7.22
N CYS A 30 7.76 -14.98 6.78
CA CYS A 30 6.61 -15.46 5.98
C CYS A 30 5.75 -16.56 6.62
N THR A 31 5.87 -16.85 7.93
CA THR A 31 4.94 -17.80 8.56
C THR A 31 3.67 -17.08 9.03
N PRO A 32 2.49 -17.36 8.47
CA PRO A 32 1.25 -16.79 8.98
C PRO A 32 1.01 -17.25 10.43
N PRO A 33 0.44 -16.40 11.30
CA PRO A 33 0.21 -16.75 12.69
C PRO A 33 -0.72 -17.98 12.79
N PRO A 34 -0.50 -18.88 13.77
CA PRO A 34 -1.33 -20.05 13.95
C PRO A 34 -2.79 -19.64 14.22
N LYS A 35 -3.72 -20.08 13.36
CA LYS A 35 -5.16 -19.85 13.55
C LYS A 35 -5.63 -20.68 14.75
N SER A 36 -6.06 -20.02 15.82
CA SER A 36 -6.66 -20.68 16.97
C SER A 36 -7.96 -21.37 16.55
N ALA A 37 -8.10 -22.66 16.80
CA ALA A 37 -9.29 -23.44 16.42
C ALA A 37 -10.57 -23.05 17.19
N ASN A 38 -10.48 -22.14 18.17
CA ASN A 38 -11.58 -21.75 19.08
C ASN A 38 -11.87 -20.23 19.06
N GLU A 39 -11.88 -19.58 17.89
CA GLU A 39 -12.15 -18.15 17.82
C GLU A 39 -13.66 -17.81 17.87
N THR A 40 -14.05 -17.13 18.96
CA THR A 40 -15.35 -16.49 19.14
C THR A 40 -15.30 -15.04 18.62
N TYR A 41 -16.35 -14.62 17.92
CA TYR A 41 -16.46 -13.40 17.12
C TYR A 41 -16.07 -12.07 17.82
N PRO A 42 -15.63 -11.04 17.06
CA PRO A 42 -15.54 -11.00 15.59
C PRO A 42 -14.26 -11.62 15.01
N ARG A 43 -14.41 -12.34 13.88
CA ARG A 43 -13.30 -12.86 13.08
C ARG A 43 -12.93 -11.88 11.98
N PHE A 44 -11.65 -11.58 11.86
CA PHE A 44 -11.08 -10.79 10.78
C PHE A 44 -10.27 -11.72 9.87
N SER A 45 -10.63 -11.79 8.59
CA SER A 45 -9.83 -12.46 7.56
C SER A 45 -9.25 -11.40 6.64
N TYR A 46 -7.96 -11.53 6.31
CA TYR A 46 -7.27 -10.69 5.36
C TYR A 46 -7.27 -11.33 3.97
N GLY A 47 -7.13 -10.53 2.92
CA GLY A 47 -6.92 -11.02 1.55
C GLY A 47 -5.52 -11.64 1.42
N GLU A 48 -5.43 -12.76 0.71
CA GLU A 48 -4.18 -13.49 0.43
C GLU A 48 -3.66 -13.15 -0.98
N ASP A 49 -3.90 -11.91 -1.44
CA ASP A 49 -3.58 -11.48 -2.80
C ASP A 49 -2.06 -11.34 -2.98
N VAL A 50 -1.56 -11.78 -4.14
CA VAL A 50 -0.16 -11.60 -4.52
C VAL A 50 0.11 -10.15 -4.94
N ALA A 51 1.38 -9.75 -4.94
CA ALA A 51 1.77 -8.42 -5.42
C ALA A 51 1.27 -8.19 -6.87
N PRO A 52 0.68 -7.02 -7.17
CA PRO A 52 0.18 -6.71 -8.51
C PRO A 52 1.33 -6.60 -9.52
N ASP A 53 1.03 -6.82 -10.80
CA ASP A 53 2.01 -6.72 -11.89
C ASP A 53 2.59 -5.29 -11.99
N HIS A 54 3.90 -5.19 -12.25
CA HIS A 54 4.61 -3.91 -12.41
C HIS A 54 4.00 -2.99 -13.48
N ALA A 55 3.38 -3.55 -14.52
CA ALA A 55 2.67 -2.79 -15.56
C ALA A 55 1.50 -1.96 -15.00
N THR A 56 0.93 -2.37 -13.86
CA THR A 56 -0.19 -1.68 -13.19
C THR A 56 0.24 -0.76 -12.06
N ALA A 57 1.54 -0.66 -11.76
CA ALA A 57 2.06 0.06 -10.60
C ALA A 57 1.73 1.57 -10.60
N ALA A 58 1.42 2.15 -11.75
CA ALA A 58 1.05 3.56 -11.89
C ALA A 58 -0.47 3.81 -11.88
N TYR A 59 -1.30 2.76 -11.87
CA TYR A 59 -2.76 2.92 -11.90
C TYR A 59 -3.30 3.34 -10.54
N THR A 60 -4.34 4.17 -10.56
CA THR A 60 -5.01 4.66 -9.36
C THR A 60 -6.52 4.63 -9.59
N MET A 61 -7.28 4.41 -8.51
CA MET A 61 -8.73 4.58 -8.56
C MET A 61 -9.03 6.08 -8.64
N ASN A 62 -9.46 6.53 -9.82
CA ASN A 62 -9.63 7.95 -10.08
C ASN A 62 -11.00 8.47 -9.61
N HIS A 63 -12.07 7.72 -9.87
CA HIS A 63 -13.44 8.12 -9.51
C HIS A 63 -14.35 6.90 -9.32
N ILE A 64 -15.45 7.10 -8.58
CA ILE A 64 -16.57 6.17 -8.48
C ILE A 64 -17.82 6.95 -8.89
N SER A 65 -18.67 6.35 -9.72
CA SER A 65 -19.92 6.95 -10.17
C SER A 65 -21.09 6.39 -9.38
N LEU A 66 -21.94 7.29 -8.87
CA LEU A 66 -23.17 6.96 -8.16
C LEU A 66 -24.36 7.51 -8.93
N LEU A 67 -25.36 6.66 -9.18
CA LEU A 67 -26.65 7.13 -9.69
C LEU A 67 -27.46 7.73 -8.55
N VAL A 68 -28.00 8.93 -8.78
CA VAL A 68 -28.79 9.67 -7.80
C VAL A 68 -30.12 10.07 -8.40
N ASN A 69 -31.19 10.00 -7.61
CA ASN A 69 -32.54 10.38 -8.05
C ASN A 69 -32.77 11.90 -7.98
N ASP A 70 -32.11 12.58 -7.04
CA ASP A 70 -32.17 14.04 -6.89
C ASP A 70 -30.75 14.62 -6.88
N LEU A 71 -30.40 15.27 -7.99
CA LEU A 71 -29.08 15.88 -8.16
C LEU A 71 -28.88 17.05 -7.21
N LYS A 72 -29.91 17.86 -6.95
CA LYS A 72 -29.81 19.06 -6.12
C LYS A 72 -29.56 18.70 -4.66
N ALA A 73 -30.32 17.74 -4.14
CA ALA A 73 -30.12 17.25 -2.77
C ALA A 73 -28.73 16.60 -2.61
N SER A 74 -28.28 15.85 -3.62
CA SER A 74 -26.95 15.23 -3.61
C SER A 74 -25.84 16.29 -3.62
N LEU A 75 -25.96 17.33 -4.45
CA LEU A 75 -24.98 18.42 -4.49
C LEU A 75 -24.90 19.17 -3.16
N ASP A 76 -26.03 19.47 -2.53
CA ASP A 76 -26.03 20.09 -1.20
C ASP A 76 -25.30 19.21 -0.17
N PHE A 77 -25.60 17.90 -0.14
CA PHE A 77 -24.92 16.97 0.76
C PHE A 77 -23.42 16.92 0.51
N TYR A 78 -22.98 16.65 -0.72
CA TYR A 78 -21.56 16.48 -1.02
C TYR A 78 -20.77 17.79 -0.88
N THR A 79 -21.36 18.95 -1.16
CA THR A 79 -20.66 20.24 -1.06
C THR A 79 -20.73 20.85 0.33
N ARG A 80 -21.91 20.94 0.94
CA ARG A 80 -22.12 21.63 2.22
C ARG A 80 -21.78 20.76 3.43
N ILE A 81 -22.15 19.48 3.39
CA ILE A 81 -21.91 18.56 4.52
C ILE A 81 -20.53 17.92 4.42
N LEU A 82 -20.18 17.41 3.24
CA LEU A 82 -18.90 16.73 3.04
C LEU A 82 -17.78 17.68 2.61
N GLY A 83 -18.06 18.90 2.15
CA GLY A 83 -17.03 19.88 1.82
C GLY A 83 -16.35 19.67 0.47
N MET A 84 -16.95 18.87 -0.42
CA MET A 84 -16.44 18.66 -1.79
C MET A 84 -16.74 19.88 -2.68
N ARG A 85 -16.05 19.96 -3.82
CA ARG A 85 -16.26 20.99 -4.83
C ARG A 85 -16.67 20.37 -6.15
N VAL A 86 -17.55 21.06 -6.87
CA VAL A 86 -17.90 20.70 -8.26
C VAL A 86 -16.70 20.99 -9.16
N ILE A 87 -16.35 20.01 -9.98
CA ILE A 87 -15.20 20.06 -10.89
C ILE A 87 -15.69 20.24 -12.32
N HIS A 88 -16.59 19.34 -12.71
CA HIS A 88 -17.19 19.29 -14.04
C HIS A 88 -18.68 19.04 -13.87
N HIS A 89 -19.48 19.71 -14.68
CA HIS A 89 -20.90 19.45 -14.81
C HIS A 89 -21.18 19.28 -16.30
N ILE A 90 -21.71 18.13 -16.67
CA ILE A 90 -22.01 17.76 -18.03
C ILE A 90 -23.49 17.44 -18.11
N GLU A 91 -24.23 18.18 -18.92
CA GLU A 91 -25.59 17.85 -19.31
C GLU A 91 -25.52 16.97 -20.56
N ALA A 92 -25.75 15.67 -20.39
CA ALA A 92 -25.64 14.72 -21.49
C ALA A 92 -26.95 14.65 -22.31
N THR A 93 -28.10 14.87 -21.65
CA THR A 93 -29.43 15.02 -22.26
C THR A 93 -30.29 15.95 -21.38
N GLU A 94 -31.52 16.26 -21.80
CA GLU A 94 -32.48 17.06 -21.02
C GLU A 94 -32.83 16.45 -19.64
N TRP A 95 -32.71 15.13 -19.49
CA TRP A 95 -33.08 14.39 -18.26
C TRP A 95 -31.89 13.71 -17.57
N PHE A 96 -30.68 13.81 -18.14
CA PHE A 96 -29.51 13.12 -17.61
C PHE A 96 -28.27 14.01 -17.66
N GLY A 97 -27.65 14.17 -16.49
CA GLY A 97 -26.40 14.90 -16.32
C GLY A 97 -25.43 14.14 -15.43
N ILE A 98 -24.15 14.46 -15.56
CA ILE A 98 -23.04 13.91 -14.78
C ILE A 98 -22.35 15.08 -14.09
N VAL A 99 -22.22 15.01 -12.77
CA VAL A 99 -21.46 15.99 -11.99
C VAL A 99 -20.29 15.30 -11.31
N TYR A 100 -19.09 15.78 -11.60
CA TYR A 100 -17.87 15.35 -10.94
C TYR A 100 -17.63 16.23 -9.73
N LEU A 101 -17.44 15.60 -8.56
CA LEU A 101 -17.06 16.28 -7.32
C LEU A 101 -15.76 15.73 -6.77
N GLY A 102 -14.97 16.60 -6.13
CA GLY A 102 -13.71 16.22 -5.51
C GLY A 102 -13.25 17.23 -4.46
N TYR A 103 -12.29 16.83 -3.64
CA TYR A 103 -11.63 17.74 -2.70
C TYR A 103 -10.49 18.49 -3.38
N SER A 104 -10.29 19.76 -3.01
CA SER A 104 -9.22 20.62 -3.55
C SER A 104 -7.81 20.08 -3.28
N HIS A 105 -7.65 19.20 -2.28
CA HIS A 105 -6.36 18.61 -1.91
C HIS A 105 -6.09 17.27 -2.64
N GLY A 106 -7.03 16.78 -3.45
CA GLY A 106 -7.08 15.40 -3.95
C GLY A 106 -6.27 15.09 -5.21
N GLY A 107 -5.17 15.79 -5.47
CA GLY A 107 -4.21 15.48 -6.54
C GLY A 107 -2.88 15.02 -5.98
N ARG A 108 -2.10 14.23 -6.74
CA ARG A 108 -0.79 13.67 -6.33
C ARG A 108 0.24 14.75 -5.90
N ASN A 109 -0.06 16.03 -6.14
CA ASN A 109 0.77 17.21 -5.79
C ASN A 109 0.01 18.34 -5.06
N GLY A 110 -1.19 18.11 -4.51
CA GLY A 110 -1.96 19.14 -3.79
C GLY A 110 -2.47 20.30 -4.65
N SER A 111 -2.45 20.18 -5.97
CA SER A 111 -2.89 21.22 -6.92
C SER A 111 -4.41 21.32 -7.07
N GLY A 112 -5.17 20.27 -6.73
CA GLY A 112 -6.58 20.18 -7.10
C GLY A 112 -6.71 20.26 -8.62
N TRP A 113 -6.68 19.09 -9.27
CA TRP A 113 -6.40 18.87 -10.71
C TRP A 113 -4.91 18.90 -11.05
#